data_AF-A0A7J8R0G4-F1
#
_entry.id   AF-A0A7J8R0G4-F1
#
_cell.length_a   1.000
_cell.length_b   1.000
_cell.length_c   1.000
_cell.angle_alpha   90.00
_cell.angle_beta   90.00
_cell.angle_gamma   90.00
#
_symmetry.space_group_name_H-M   'P 1'
#
loop_
_entity.id
_entity.type
_entity.pdbx_description
1 polymer ?
#
loop_
_entity_poly.entity_id
_entity_poly.type
_entity_poly.pdbx_seq_one_letter_code
_entity_poly.pdbx_strand_id
1 'polypeptide(L)'
;MFPVTPIENKWEKPSWGMVKINFDTTVPNKKMSFGMIVRDLDGFVSGGGIIEIDTQVEWAEIKAFKERDKDITILGHQINEVYKLLKGLNVAKICWAKRCCNRTTDFICKDVVTENYNLIFDVDYPVDIHDLILNDSIN
;
A
#
# COMPACT_ATOMS: atom_id res chain seq x y z
N MET A 1 15.63 4.83 13.82
CA MET A 1 15.81 3.54 13.11
C MET A 1 14.81 2.56 13.72
N PHE A 2 13.80 2.11 12.96
CA PHE A 2 12.92 1.02 13.39
C PHE A 2 13.39 -0.27 12.69
N PRO A 3 14.25 -1.09 13.30
CA PRO A 3 14.46 -2.43 12.81
C PRO A 3 13.29 -3.26 13.34
N VAL A 4 12.24 -3.40 12.55
CA VAL A 4 11.23 -4.43 12.79
C VAL A 4 11.53 -5.53 11.80
N THR A 5 12.05 -6.65 12.29
CA THR A 5 12.17 -7.87 11.49
C THR A 5 10.81 -8.11 10.83
N PRO A 6 10.71 -8.19 9.49
CA PRO A 6 9.44 -8.45 8.84
C PRO A 6 8.89 -9.77 9.40
N ILE A 7 7.77 -9.68 10.11
CA ILE A 7 7.14 -10.87 10.64
C ILE A 7 6.60 -11.63 9.41
N GLU A 8 6.87 -12.93 9.32
CA GLU A 8 6.31 -13.82 8.29
C GLU A 8 4.81 -14.05 8.53
N ASN A 9 4.04 -12.98 8.67
CA ASN A 9 2.62 -13.12 8.83
C ASN A 9 2.00 -13.07 7.44
N LYS A 10 1.37 -14.19 7.07
CA LYS A 10 0.31 -14.21 6.06
C LYS A 10 -0.77 -13.21 6.46
N TRP A 11 -1.68 -12.90 5.54
CA TRP A 11 -2.80 -12.02 5.88
C TRP A 11 -3.56 -12.55 7.11
N GLU A 12 -3.65 -11.70 8.14
CA GLU A 12 -4.46 -11.92 9.34
C GLU A 12 -5.68 -11.00 9.35
N LYS A 13 -6.82 -11.52 9.79
CA LYS A 13 -8.04 -10.73 10.06
C LYS A 13 -7.77 -9.66 11.12
N PRO A 14 -8.26 -8.42 10.94
CA PRO A 14 -8.16 -7.41 11.98
C PRO A 14 -9.05 -7.79 13.18
N SER A 15 -8.79 -7.19 14.34
CA SER A 15 -9.67 -7.35 15.51
C SER A 15 -11.01 -6.65 15.27
N TRP A 16 -12.06 -7.06 16.00
CA TRP A 16 -13.36 -6.40 15.95
C TRP A 16 -13.25 -4.88 16.21
N GLY A 17 -13.93 -4.09 15.39
CA GLY A 17 -13.85 -2.62 15.43
C GLY A 17 -12.61 -2.02 14.75
N MET A 18 -11.77 -2.84 14.09
CA MET A 18 -10.63 -2.38 13.32
C MET A 18 -10.82 -2.66 11.82
N VAL A 19 -10.30 -1.75 10.99
CA VAL A 19 -10.10 -1.98 9.55
C VAL A 19 -8.63 -2.28 9.31
N LYS A 20 -8.35 -3.06 8.27
CA LYS A 20 -6.97 -3.34 7.84
C LYS A 20 -6.68 -2.56 6.57
N ILE A 21 -5.59 -1.82 6.58
CA ILE A 21 -5.11 -1.08 5.41
C ILE A 21 -3.81 -1.72 4.95
N ASN A 22 -3.84 -2.26 3.74
CA ASN A 22 -2.67 -2.75 3.03
C ASN A 22 -2.14 -1.65 2.12
N PHE A 23 -0.82 -1.43 2.13
CA PHE A 23 -0.17 -0.37 1.36
C PHE A 23 1.09 -0.93 0.69
N ASP A 24 1.33 -0.57 -0.57
CA ASP A 24 2.57 -0.89 -1.28
C ASP A 24 2.97 0.25 -2.21
N THR A 25 4.21 0.19 -2.70
CA THR A 25 4.77 1.20 -3.59
C THR A 25 5.66 0.52 -4.62
N THR A 26 5.57 0.94 -5.88
CA THR A 26 6.50 0.51 -6.93
C THR A 26 7.07 1.69 -7.70
N VAL A 27 8.29 1.55 -8.21
CA VAL A 27 9.00 2.60 -8.96
C VAL A 27 9.60 2.08 -10.28
N PRO A 28 8.79 1.65 -11.26
CA PRO A 28 9.30 1.18 -12.54
C PRO A 28 9.50 2.35 -13.52
N ASN A 29 10.50 2.24 -14.41
CA ASN A 29 10.70 3.11 -15.58
C ASN A 29 10.51 4.61 -15.34
N LYS A 30 11.04 5.07 -14.22
CA LYS A 30 10.96 6.45 -13.83
C LYS A 30 9.57 7.01 -13.49
N LYS A 31 8.70 6.15 -12.98
CA LYS A 31 7.39 6.50 -12.45
C LYS A 31 7.25 5.89 -11.06
N MET A 32 6.52 6.54 -10.17
CA MET A 32 6.23 6.01 -8.84
C MET A 32 4.72 5.81 -8.74
N SER A 33 4.28 4.67 -8.24
CA SER A 33 2.87 4.43 -7.93
C SER A 33 2.70 3.88 -6.53
N PHE A 34 1.58 4.27 -5.93
CA PHE A 34 1.14 3.87 -4.61
C PHE A 34 -0.16 3.11 -4.74
N GLY A 35 -0.26 1.96 -4.07
CA GLY A 35 -1.48 1.17 -4.00
C GLY A 35 -1.92 1.03 -2.56
N MET A 36 -3.23 1.13 -2.35
CA MET A 36 -3.85 0.95 -1.05
C MET A 36 -5.11 0.10 -1.18
N ILE A 37 -5.32 -0.81 -0.24
CA ILE A 37 -6.54 -1.60 -0.11
C ILE A 37 -7.01 -1.53 1.35
N VAL A 38 -8.28 -1.20 1.54
CA VAL A 38 -8.96 -1.23 2.83
C VAL A 38 -9.81 -2.48 2.91
N ARG A 39 -9.62 -3.25 3.98
CA ARG A 39 -10.34 -4.48 4.26
C ARG A 39 -11.08 -4.42 5.58
N ASP A 40 -12.24 -5.05 5.61
CA ASP A 40 -13.05 -5.22 6.81
C ASP A 40 -12.60 -6.41 7.68
N LEU A 41 -13.42 -6.73 8.68
CA LEU A 41 -13.20 -7.83 9.63
C LEU A 41 -13.19 -9.20 8.96
N ASP A 42 -13.98 -9.38 7.91
CA ASP A 42 -14.12 -10.65 7.21
C ASP A 42 -13.07 -10.81 6.11
N GLY A 43 -12.39 -9.73 5.75
CA GLY A 43 -11.34 -9.66 4.74
C GLY A 43 -11.83 -9.18 3.39
N PHE A 44 -13.12 -8.83 3.29
CA PHE A 44 -13.66 -8.18 2.11
C PHE A 44 -13.08 -6.79 1.96
N VAL A 45 -12.92 -6.39 0.70
CA VAL A 45 -12.43 -5.05 0.35
C VAL A 45 -13.59 -4.08 0.46
N SER A 46 -13.43 -3.06 1.31
CA SER A 46 -14.37 -1.95 1.44
C SER A 46 -14.01 -0.77 0.55
N GLY A 47 -12.78 -0.75 0.02
CA GLY A 47 -12.33 0.21 -0.96
C GLY A 47 -10.82 0.16 -1.14
N GLY A 48 -10.32 1.00 -2.03
CA GLY A 48 -8.91 1.07 -2.34
C GLY A 48 -8.62 2.14 -3.36
N GLY A 49 -7.34 2.30 -3.65
CA GLY A 49 -6.94 3.24 -4.66
C GLY A 49 -5.49 3.12 -5.05
N ILE A 50 -5.20 3.71 -6.19
CA ILE A 50 -3.93 3.69 -6.87
C ILE A 50 -3.66 5.08 -7.38
N ILE A 51 -2.51 5.62 -7.02
CA ILE A 51 -2.09 6.94 -7.43
C ILE A 51 -0.73 6.81 -8.10
N GLU A 52 -0.64 7.20 -9.36
CA GLU A 52 0.63 7.43 -10.05
C GLU A 52 1.10 8.86 -9.77
N ILE A 53 2.38 8.99 -9.43
CA ILE A 53 3.07 10.26 -9.35
C ILE A 53 4.11 10.28 -10.47
N ASP A 54 3.98 11.25 -11.38
CA ASP A 54 5.02 11.52 -12.37
C ASP A 54 6.21 12.14 -11.66
N THR A 55 7.30 11.39 -11.65
CA THR A 55 8.50 11.74 -10.91
C THR A 55 9.51 12.48 -11.78
N GLN A 56 9.17 12.88 -13.02
CA GLN A 56 10.04 13.67 -13.90
C GLN A 56 10.68 14.89 -13.21
N VAL A 57 9.98 15.53 -12.28
CA VAL A 57 10.48 16.66 -11.46
C VAL A 57 11.27 16.21 -10.22
N GLU A 58 11.01 14.98 -9.73
CA GLU A 58 11.59 14.41 -8.49
C GLU A 58 12.77 13.46 -8.74
N TRP A 59 13.21 13.21 -9.99
CA TRP A 59 14.32 12.26 -10.28
C TRP A 59 15.65 12.57 -9.60
N ALA A 60 15.93 13.84 -9.29
CA ALA A 60 17.12 14.22 -8.53
C ALA A 60 17.01 13.77 -7.05
N GLU A 61 15.80 13.82 -6.49
CA GLU A 61 15.48 13.37 -5.13
C GLU A 61 15.37 11.83 -5.08
N ILE A 62 14.80 11.22 -6.13
CA ILE A 62 14.71 9.75 -6.28
C ILE A 62 16.06 9.12 -6.68
N LYS A 63 17.01 9.84 -7.27
CA LYS A 63 18.40 9.31 -7.37
C LYS A 63 19.06 9.21 -6.01
N ALA A 64 18.67 10.08 -5.09
CA ALA A 64 19.10 10.05 -3.71
C ALA A 64 18.45 8.90 -2.90
N PHE A 65 17.38 8.30 -3.43
CA PHE A 65 16.70 7.05 -3.01
C PHE A 65 17.56 5.78 -3.14
N LYS A 66 18.75 5.87 -3.76
CA LYS A 66 19.76 4.80 -3.69
C LYS A 66 20.50 4.80 -2.35
N GLU A 67 20.29 5.80 -1.51
CA GLU A 67 20.87 5.93 -0.17
C GLU A 67 19.75 5.84 0.87
N ARG A 68 19.74 4.74 1.65
CA ARG A 68 18.67 4.34 2.61
C ARG A 68 18.20 5.43 3.59
N ASP A 69 18.99 6.46 3.83
CA ASP A 69 18.67 7.51 4.80
C ASP A 69 17.70 8.58 4.24
N LYS A 70 17.62 8.75 2.92
CA LYS A 70 16.68 9.68 2.26
C LYS A 70 15.31 9.04 1.96
N ASP A 71 15.27 7.71 1.90
CA ASP A 71 14.03 6.92 1.79
C ASP A 71 13.03 7.26 2.91
N ILE A 72 13.54 7.60 4.10
CA ILE A 72 12.73 7.90 5.28
C ILE A 72 11.97 9.22 5.13
N THR A 73 12.43 10.18 4.32
CA THR A 73 11.85 11.54 4.32
C THR A 73 10.60 11.64 3.46
N ILE A 74 10.58 11.03 2.27
CA ILE A 74 9.42 11.06 1.36
C ILE A 74 8.36 10.05 1.82
N LEU A 75 8.76 8.80 2.08
CA LEU A 75 7.86 7.83 2.71
C LEU A 75 7.42 8.34 4.09
N GLY A 76 8.30 9.00 4.84
CA GLY A 76 7.95 9.62 6.11
C GLY A 76 6.95 10.77 5.96
N HIS A 77 7.06 11.61 4.93
CA HIS A 77 6.06 12.64 4.66
C HIS A 77 4.71 12.02 4.30
N GLN A 78 4.67 11.03 3.42
CA GLN A 78 3.42 10.38 3.05
C GLN A 78 2.82 9.56 4.18
N ILE A 79 3.64 8.82 4.93
CA ILE A 79 3.23 8.17 6.19
C ILE A 79 2.72 9.22 7.17
N ASN A 80 3.29 10.42 7.21
CA ASN A 80 2.79 11.51 8.06
C ASN A 80 1.45 12.07 7.58
N GLU A 81 1.20 12.16 6.27
CA GLU A 81 -0.13 12.53 5.74
C GLU A 81 -1.17 11.44 6.04
N VAL A 82 -0.80 10.17 5.82
CA VAL A 82 -1.62 9.03 6.24
C VAL A 82 -1.85 9.09 7.75
N TYR A 83 -0.82 9.35 8.54
CA TYR A 83 -0.92 9.48 10.00
C TYR A 83 -1.84 10.63 10.42
N LYS A 84 -1.82 11.78 9.73
CA LYS A 84 -2.78 12.87 9.96
C LYS A 84 -4.21 12.44 9.68
N LEU A 85 -4.45 11.68 8.60
CA LEU A 85 -5.75 11.08 8.30
C LEU A 85 -6.15 10.06 9.37
N LEU A 86 -5.21 9.26 9.86
CA LEU A 86 -5.41 8.29 10.93
C LEU A 86 -5.53 8.92 12.33
N LYS A 87 -5.27 10.23 12.49
CA LYS A 87 -5.31 10.93 13.80
C LYS A 87 -6.73 10.97 14.40
N GLY A 88 -7.76 10.73 13.58
CA GLY A 88 -9.13 10.52 14.03
C GLY A 88 -9.43 9.12 14.57
N LEU A 89 -8.49 8.17 14.43
CA LEU A 89 -8.63 6.82 14.95
C LEU A 89 -8.15 6.75 16.40
N ASN A 90 -8.93 6.06 17.24
CA ASN A 90 -8.58 5.84 18.64
C ASN A 90 -7.29 5.01 18.80
N VAL A 91 -7.02 4.10 17.86
CA VAL A 91 -5.85 3.21 17.85
C VAL A 91 -5.43 2.94 16.42
N ALA A 92 -4.13 3.05 16.15
CA ALA A 92 -3.51 2.62 14.89
C ALA A 92 -2.33 1.69 15.19
N LYS A 93 -2.26 0.56 14.47
CA LYS A 93 -1.16 -0.40 14.55
C LYS A 93 -0.52 -0.52 13.17
N ILE A 94 0.76 -0.17 13.08
CA ILE A 94 1.54 -0.32 11.85
C ILE A 94 2.28 -1.65 11.91
N CYS A 95 2.08 -2.49 10.89
CA CYS A 95 2.74 -3.79 10.76
C CYS A 95 3.57 -3.81 9.47
N TRP A 96 4.83 -4.23 9.58
CA TRP A 96 5.68 -4.49 8.42
C TRP A 96 5.50 -5.95 8.01
N ALA A 97 5.18 -6.17 6.73
CA ALA A 97 5.01 -7.50 6.15
C ALA A 97 5.98 -7.71 4.99
N LYS A 98 6.32 -8.98 4.70
CA LYS A 98 7.04 -9.31 3.48
C LYS A 98 6.17 -8.97 2.27
N ARG A 99 6.79 -8.51 1.17
CA ARG A 99 6.07 -8.17 -0.08
C ARG A 99 5.18 -9.31 -0.59
N CYS A 100 5.64 -10.57 -0.47
CA CYS A 100 4.87 -11.74 -0.90
C CYS A 100 3.57 -11.99 -0.11
N CYS A 101 3.38 -11.29 1.01
CA CYS A 101 2.17 -11.31 1.84
C CYS A 101 1.21 -10.14 1.51
N ASN A 102 1.54 -9.30 0.53
CA ASN A 102 0.78 -8.13 0.12
C ASN A 102 0.50 -8.15 -1.39
N ARG A 103 0.17 -9.34 -1.94
CA ARG A 103 0.16 -9.60 -3.38
C ARG A 103 -0.87 -8.76 -4.11
N THR A 104 -2.06 -8.60 -3.53
CA THR A 104 -3.11 -7.79 -4.15
C THR A 104 -2.61 -6.35 -4.35
N THR A 105 -2.04 -5.73 -3.31
CA THR A 105 -1.56 -4.35 -3.39
C THR A 105 -0.33 -4.23 -4.29
N ASP A 106 0.57 -5.21 -4.27
CA ASP A 106 1.74 -5.28 -5.16
C ASP A 106 1.33 -5.38 -6.63
N PHE A 107 0.33 -6.21 -6.94
CA PHE A 107 -0.22 -6.35 -8.29
C PHE A 107 -0.79 -5.02 -8.77
N ILE A 108 -1.71 -4.44 -7.99
CA ILE A 108 -2.34 -3.15 -8.24
C ILE A 108 -1.31 -2.04 -8.49
N CYS A 109 -0.25 -1.99 -7.68
CA CYS A 109 0.82 -1.02 -7.85
C CYS A 109 1.52 -1.18 -9.20
N LYS A 110 1.79 -2.41 -9.64
CA LYS A 110 2.52 -2.70 -10.89
C LYS A 110 1.65 -2.50 -12.11
N ASP A 111 0.40 -2.93 -12.04
CA ASP A 111 -0.54 -2.94 -13.16
C ASP A 111 -0.80 -1.52 -13.65
N VAL A 112 -1.04 -0.59 -12.72
CA VAL A 112 -1.30 0.82 -13.06
C VAL A 112 -0.13 1.52 -13.72
N VAL A 113 1.12 1.17 -13.42
CA VAL A 113 2.25 1.82 -14.12
C VAL A 113 2.31 1.43 -15.59
N THR A 114 1.64 0.35 -15.97
CA THR A 114 1.51 -0.02 -17.39
C THR A 114 0.39 0.75 -18.09
N GLU A 115 -0.62 1.22 -17.36
CA GLU A 115 -1.85 1.81 -17.92
C GLU A 115 -2.01 3.33 -17.65
N ASN A 116 -1.16 3.96 -16.83
CA ASN A 116 -1.08 5.42 -16.58
C ASN A 116 -2.40 6.09 -16.11
N TYR A 117 -3.17 5.46 -15.22
CA TYR A 117 -4.38 6.08 -14.65
C TYR A 117 -4.45 5.96 -13.13
N ASN A 118 -5.05 6.97 -12.50
CA ASN A 118 -5.42 6.91 -11.09
C ASN A 118 -6.74 6.16 -10.97
N LEU A 119 -6.82 5.26 -10.01
CA LEU A 119 -8.03 4.49 -9.74
C LEU A 119 -8.41 4.63 -8.27
N ILE A 120 -9.67 4.96 -8.00
CA ILE A 120 -10.24 4.90 -6.66
C ILE A 120 -11.50 4.05 -6.79
N PHE A 121 -11.63 3.05 -5.93
CA PHE A 121 -12.76 2.13 -5.95
C PHE A 121 -13.27 1.87 -4.54
N ASP A 122 -14.57 1.62 -4.43
CA ASP A 122 -15.20 1.15 -3.19
C ASP A 122 -15.38 -0.37 -3.26
N VAL A 123 -16.59 -0.89 -3.05
CA VAL A 123 -16.91 -2.32 -3.15
C VAL A 123 -16.92 -2.85 -4.59
N ASP A 124 -17.04 -1.95 -5.58
CA ASP A 124 -17.04 -2.27 -7.01
C ASP A 124 -15.62 -2.27 -7.59
N TYR A 125 -14.73 -3.05 -6.99
CA TYR A 125 -13.32 -3.10 -7.38
C TYR A 125 -13.11 -3.92 -8.68
N PRO A 126 -12.03 -3.63 -9.45
CA PRO A 126 -11.78 -4.26 -10.75
C PRO A 126 -11.80 -5.78 -10.71
N VAL A 127 -12.39 -6.41 -11.72
CA VAL A 127 -12.49 -7.88 -11.81
C VAL A 127 -11.11 -8.55 -11.75
N ASP A 128 -10.09 -7.90 -12.30
CA ASP A 128 -8.71 -8.42 -12.36
C ASP A 128 -8.07 -8.64 -10.99
N ILE A 129 -8.60 -8.01 -9.94
CA ILE A 129 -8.10 -8.18 -8.57
C ILE A 129 -8.97 -9.10 -7.70
N HIS A 130 -10.11 -9.60 -8.21
CA HIS A 130 -11.04 -10.45 -7.45
C HIS A 130 -10.36 -11.73 -6.98
N ASP A 131 -9.72 -12.46 -7.89
CA ASP A 131 -9.04 -13.71 -7.56
C ASP A 131 -7.86 -13.47 -6.60
N LEU A 132 -7.16 -12.35 -6.73
CA LEU A 132 -6.07 -11.99 -5.82
C LEU A 132 -6.61 -11.69 -4.42
N ILE A 133 -7.73 -10.96 -4.31
CA ILE A 133 -8.39 -10.67 -3.05
C ILE A 133 -8.86 -11.95 -2.38
N LEU A 134 -9.52 -12.84 -3.12
CA LEU A 134 -10.01 -14.11 -2.60
C LEU A 134 -8.86 -15.01 -2.12
N ASN A 135 -7.80 -15.13 -2.92
CA ASN A 135 -6.62 -15.94 -2.58
C ASN A 135 -5.80 -15.35 -1.42
N ASP A 136 -5.77 -14.02 -1.25
CA ASP A 136 -5.13 -13.39 -0.09
C ASP A 136 -6.00 -13.54 1.19
N SER A 137 -7.33 -13.71 1.06
CA SER A 137 -8.28 -13.77 2.19
C SER A 137 -8.54 -15.18 2.70
N ILE A 138 -8.43 -16.19 1.82
CA ILE A 138 -8.62 -17.61 2.14
C ILE A 138 -7.26 -18.20 2.52
N ASN A 139 -7.03 -18.41 3.82
CA ASN A 139 -5.97 -19.27 4.34
C ASN A 139 -6.57 -20.59 4.84
#